data_AF-A0A838DM26-F1
#
_entry.id   AF-A0A838DM26-F1
#
_cell.length_a   1.000
_cell.length_b   1.000
_cell.length_c   1.000
_cell.angle_alpha   90.00
_cell.angle_beta   90.00
_cell.angle_gamma   90.00
#
_symmetry.space_group_name_H-M   'P 1'
#
loop_
_entity.id
_entity.type
_entity.pdbx_description
1 polymer ?
#
loop_
_entity_poly.entity_id
_entity_poly.type
_entity_poly.pdbx_seq_one_letter_code
_entity_poly.pdbx_strand_id
1 'polypeptide(L)'
;MIRIIEAADASKLLARKSIRLIEAEAVVRPILDNVRAHGDEAVLEYARQFDGFNRDALVVSEQELTAAADALSPAFRDAVVTASANIRAFAELQLPASKSIELTPGLRVGQIVRPLDTICAYVPGGRYPLPSTVMMTVIPAQVAGVPNICVTTPKPSVEILGTAALLGATRVFLIGGAHAIAAFAFGTETIPRADRIVGPGNIYVAAAKKLLAGEVGIDFIAGPTEIMIIANEGEPSWIAADMLAQAEHDSDASAILLTHSRPLANRVSAEIEKQLATLPTAQTARAAIERNSAIVLVRSDEEAVQISNNLAPEHLSIHDASLLSEIRHAGSVFIGPRSPEAAGDYASGPNHVLPTSGVARIRGGLSAADFVKVISTQEFTGDALNRLAPTITTLARAEGLEAHARSVEVRLS
;
A
#
# COMPACT_ATOMS: atom_id res chain seq x y z
N MET A 1 -28.24 -6.86 -11.19
CA MET A 1 -28.58 -5.43 -10.98
C MET A 1 -28.08 -4.98 -9.63
N ILE A 2 -27.36 -3.86 -9.59
CA ILE A 2 -26.89 -3.29 -8.34
C ILE A 2 -28.08 -2.89 -7.46
N ARG A 3 -27.97 -3.14 -6.15
CA ARG A 3 -28.99 -2.75 -5.18
C ARG A 3 -28.95 -1.24 -4.94
N ILE A 4 -30.12 -0.63 -4.82
CA ILE A 4 -30.28 0.76 -4.39
C ILE A 4 -31.05 0.76 -3.08
N ILE A 5 -30.40 1.23 -2.01
CA ILE A 5 -30.88 1.08 -0.63
C ILE A 5 -30.81 2.42 0.11
N GLU A 6 -31.66 2.62 1.11
CA GLU A 6 -31.57 3.77 2.01
C GLU A 6 -30.40 3.57 2.99
N ALA A 7 -29.78 4.67 3.44
CA ALA A 7 -28.65 4.62 4.37
C ALA A 7 -28.96 3.82 5.67
N ALA A 8 -30.21 3.87 6.15
CA ALA A 8 -30.66 3.11 7.31
C ALA A 8 -30.52 1.58 7.13
N ASP A 9 -30.67 1.09 5.91
CA ASP A 9 -30.62 -0.33 5.56
C ASP A 9 -29.20 -0.79 5.14
N ALA A 10 -28.27 0.15 4.97
CA ALA A 10 -26.93 -0.11 4.50
C ALA A 10 -25.98 -0.65 5.59
N SER A 11 -26.40 -0.71 6.85
CA SER A 11 -25.55 -1.06 8.00
C SER A 11 -24.74 -2.36 7.83
N LYS A 12 -25.31 -3.42 7.24
CA LYS A 12 -24.60 -4.69 6.99
C LYS A 12 -23.56 -4.58 5.88
N LEU A 13 -23.81 -3.74 4.87
CA LEU A 13 -22.90 -3.52 3.76
C LEU A 13 -21.73 -2.62 4.17
N LEU A 14 -22.05 -1.60 4.96
CA LEU A 14 -21.10 -0.64 5.53
C LEU A 14 -20.45 -1.18 6.83
N ALA A 15 -20.77 -2.41 7.23
CA ALA A 15 -20.05 -3.07 8.30
C ALA A 15 -18.67 -3.48 7.77
N ARG A 16 -17.63 -3.16 8.54
CA ARG A 16 -16.28 -3.64 8.22
C ARG A 16 -16.30 -5.14 8.11
N LYS A 17 -15.96 -5.66 6.93
CA LYS A 17 -15.69 -7.08 6.77
C LYS A 17 -14.43 -7.40 7.56
N SER A 18 -14.57 -8.06 8.70
CA SER A 18 -13.42 -8.67 9.36
C SER A 18 -12.84 -9.68 8.39
N ILE A 19 -11.64 -9.41 7.86
CA ILE A 19 -10.94 -10.34 6.99
C ILE A 19 -10.86 -11.66 7.75
N ARG A 20 -11.36 -12.76 7.17
CA ARG A 20 -11.23 -14.11 7.73
C ARG A 20 -9.77 -14.59 7.60
N LEU A 21 -8.84 -13.84 8.19
CA LEU A 21 -7.42 -14.15 8.19
C LEU A 21 -7.11 -15.38 9.05
N ILE A 22 -7.94 -15.71 10.03
CA ILE A 22 -7.66 -16.82 10.97
C ILE A 22 -7.41 -18.14 10.24
N GLU A 23 -8.25 -18.48 9.24
CA GLU A 23 -8.09 -19.70 8.46
C GLU A 23 -6.81 -19.65 7.61
N ALA A 24 -6.55 -18.52 6.95
CA ALA A 24 -5.33 -18.32 6.17
C ALA A 24 -4.07 -18.34 7.05
N GLU A 25 -4.12 -17.79 8.27
CA GLU A 25 -3.02 -17.80 9.24
C GLU A 25 -2.67 -19.23 9.67
N ALA A 26 -3.68 -20.08 9.88
CA ALA A 26 -3.45 -21.49 10.22
C ALA A 26 -2.75 -22.25 9.08
N VAL A 27 -3.07 -21.93 7.82
CA VAL A 27 -2.41 -22.49 6.63
C VAL A 27 -0.99 -21.93 6.45
N VAL A 28 -0.80 -20.65 6.74
CA VAL A 28 0.47 -19.94 6.49
C VAL A 28 1.51 -20.26 7.56
N ARG A 29 1.14 -20.43 8.82
CA ARG A 29 2.11 -20.60 9.91
C ARG A 29 3.11 -21.74 9.69
N PRO A 30 2.71 -22.96 9.26
CA PRO A 30 3.65 -24.02 8.92
C PRO A 30 4.59 -23.67 7.77
N ILE A 31 4.14 -22.87 6.78
CA ILE A 31 4.98 -22.38 5.68
C ILE A 31 6.08 -21.48 6.23
N LEU A 32 5.72 -20.53 7.10
CA LEU A 32 6.68 -19.61 7.72
C LEU A 32 7.72 -20.37 8.55
N ASP A 33 7.27 -21.31 9.38
CA ASP A 33 8.15 -22.10 10.25
C ASP A 33 9.10 -22.99 9.41
N ASN A 34 8.61 -23.56 8.32
CA ASN A 34 9.44 -24.37 7.42
C ASN A 34 10.53 -23.53 6.72
N VAL A 35 10.17 -22.36 6.18
CA VAL A 35 11.15 -21.45 5.54
C VAL A 35 12.17 -20.94 6.54
N ARG A 36 11.77 -20.64 7.78
CA ARG A 36 12.71 -20.25 8.85
C ARG A 36 13.73 -21.35 9.15
N ALA A 37 13.30 -22.61 9.14
CA ALA A 37 14.14 -23.74 9.50
C ALA A 37 15.05 -24.23 8.36
N HIS A 38 14.57 -24.18 7.11
CA HIS A 38 15.21 -24.87 5.98
C HIS A 38 15.54 -23.94 4.79
N GLY A 39 15.38 -22.63 4.93
CA GLY A 39 15.88 -21.66 3.95
C GLY A 39 15.41 -21.91 2.51
N ASP A 40 16.35 -21.86 1.56
CA ASP A 40 16.08 -22.03 0.12
C ASP A 40 15.40 -23.37 -0.23
N GLU A 41 15.68 -24.44 0.52
CA GLU A 41 15.09 -25.76 0.28
C GLU A 41 13.56 -25.70 0.40
N ALA A 42 13.06 -25.16 1.52
CA ALA A 42 11.63 -24.99 1.74
C ALA A 42 11.00 -23.99 0.75
N VAL A 43 11.72 -22.92 0.39
CA VAL A 43 11.24 -21.95 -0.60
C VAL A 43 11.04 -22.61 -1.96
N LEU A 44 12.00 -23.42 -2.41
CA LEU A 44 11.93 -24.14 -3.68
C LEU A 44 10.82 -25.20 -3.69
N GLU A 45 10.60 -25.89 -2.57
CA GLU A 45 9.50 -26.83 -2.42
C GLU A 45 8.14 -26.14 -2.64
N TYR A 46 7.88 -25.03 -1.93
CA TYR A 46 6.63 -24.30 -2.07
C TYR A 46 6.49 -23.59 -3.42
N ALA A 47 7.59 -23.09 -4.01
CA ALA A 47 7.59 -22.52 -5.35
C ALA A 47 7.19 -23.58 -6.41
N ARG A 48 7.71 -24.81 -6.30
CA ARG A 48 7.29 -25.92 -7.19
C ARG A 48 5.81 -26.26 -6.99
N GLN A 49 5.36 -26.32 -5.75
CA GLN A 49 3.99 -26.70 -5.39
C GLN A 49 2.95 -25.66 -5.83
N PHE A 50 3.19 -24.38 -5.56
CA PHE A 50 2.19 -23.32 -5.73
C PHE A 50 2.44 -22.43 -6.95
N ASP A 51 3.71 -22.17 -7.27
CA ASP A 51 4.09 -21.26 -8.36
C ASP A 51 4.39 -22.02 -9.66
N GLY A 52 4.26 -23.35 -9.69
CA GLY A 52 4.60 -24.18 -10.85
C GLY A 52 6.07 -24.00 -11.28
N PHE A 53 6.93 -23.65 -10.32
CA PHE A 53 8.33 -23.34 -10.56
C PHE A 53 9.09 -24.59 -11.02
N ASN A 54 9.79 -24.50 -12.14
CA ASN A 54 10.49 -25.62 -12.79
C ASN A 54 11.96 -25.30 -13.11
N ARG A 55 12.52 -24.27 -12.48
CA ARG A 55 13.91 -23.84 -12.66
C ARG A 55 14.75 -24.23 -11.45
N ASP A 56 16.07 -24.19 -11.62
CA ASP A 56 17.01 -24.34 -10.52
C ASP A 56 17.28 -23.01 -9.80
N ALA A 57 17.26 -21.89 -10.53
CA ALA A 57 17.58 -20.56 -10.01
C ALA A 57 16.34 -19.71 -9.74
N LEU A 58 16.18 -19.28 -8.49
CA LEU A 58 15.11 -18.38 -8.02
C LEU A 58 15.23 -16.96 -8.60
N VAL A 59 16.46 -16.53 -8.90
CA VAL A 59 16.79 -15.18 -9.37
C VAL A 59 16.74 -15.12 -10.88
N VAL A 60 16.09 -14.09 -11.41
CA VAL A 60 16.10 -13.77 -12.84
C VAL A 60 17.46 -13.22 -13.23
N SER A 61 18.06 -13.75 -14.30
CA SER A 61 19.35 -13.27 -14.78
C SER A 61 19.24 -11.89 -15.44
N GLU A 62 20.35 -11.14 -15.48
CA GLU A 62 20.41 -9.85 -16.17
C GLU A 62 20.08 -9.96 -17.66
N GLN A 63 20.47 -11.07 -18.30
CA GLN A 63 20.16 -11.36 -19.70
C GLN A 63 18.65 -11.52 -19.92
N GLU A 64 17.94 -12.22 -19.02
CA GLU A 64 16.48 -12.36 -19.09
C GLU A 64 15.77 -11.04 -18.86
N LEU A 65 16.25 -10.21 -17.91
CA LEU A 65 15.71 -8.87 -17.68
C LEU A 65 15.90 -7.96 -18.90
N THR A 66 17.07 -7.99 -19.51
CA THR A 66 17.38 -7.23 -20.73
C THR A 66 16.49 -7.67 -21.89
N ALA A 67 16.38 -8.99 -22.11
CA ALA A 67 15.52 -9.53 -23.16
C ALA A 67 14.05 -9.16 -22.95
N ALA A 68 13.56 -9.17 -21.71
CA ALA A 68 12.20 -8.74 -21.39
C ALA A 68 11.98 -7.24 -21.65
N ALA A 69 12.96 -6.40 -21.29
CA ALA A 69 12.90 -4.97 -21.57
C ALA A 69 12.89 -4.67 -23.09
N ASP A 70 13.70 -5.38 -23.86
CA ASP A 70 13.79 -5.24 -25.31
C ASP A 70 12.55 -5.75 -26.04
N ALA A 71 11.85 -6.73 -25.45
CA ALA A 71 10.60 -7.25 -25.98
C ALA A 71 9.37 -6.35 -25.69
N LEU A 72 9.51 -5.30 -24.87
CA LEU A 72 8.42 -4.36 -24.61
C LEU A 72 8.05 -3.58 -25.88
N SER A 73 6.75 -3.46 -26.14
CA SER A 73 6.29 -2.58 -27.21
C SER A 73 6.69 -1.12 -26.93
N PRO A 74 6.96 -0.31 -27.97
CA PRO A 74 7.26 1.11 -27.80
C PRO A 74 6.20 1.86 -26.98
N ALA A 75 4.92 1.58 -27.26
CA ALA A 75 3.80 2.21 -26.56
C ALA A 75 3.78 1.86 -25.05
N PHE A 76 4.07 0.61 -24.69
CA PHE A 76 4.15 0.21 -23.28
C PHE A 76 5.35 0.88 -22.58
N ARG A 77 6.50 0.94 -23.25
CA ARG A 77 7.70 1.61 -22.72
C ARG A 77 7.43 3.11 -22.48
N ASP A 78 6.80 3.79 -23.43
CA ASP A 78 6.45 5.21 -23.29
C ASP A 78 5.45 5.44 -22.14
N ALA A 79 4.49 4.53 -21.95
CA ALA A 79 3.56 4.58 -20.83
C ALA A 79 4.28 4.41 -19.48
N VAL A 80 5.20 3.45 -19.37
CA VAL A 80 6.03 3.24 -18.16
C VAL A 80 6.87 4.48 -17.87
N VAL A 81 7.51 5.08 -18.87
CA VAL A 81 8.31 6.30 -18.70
C VAL A 81 7.44 7.45 -18.19
N THR A 82 6.28 7.68 -18.83
CA THR A 82 5.36 8.76 -18.45
C THR A 82 4.85 8.58 -17.02
N ALA A 83 4.33 7.40 -16.69
CA ALA A 83 3.85 7.09 -15.34
C ALA A 83 4.97 7.23 -14.30
N SER A 84 6.15 6.70 -14.59
CA SER A 84 7.29 6.73 -13.68
C SER A 84 7.74 8.16 -13.34
N ALA A 85 7.67 9.08 -14.31
CA ALA A 85 8.00 10.49 -14.07
C ALA A 85 7.04 11.14 -13.06
N ASN A 86 5.73 10.92 -13.23
CA ASN A 86 4.72 11.48 -12.32
C ASN A 86 4.79 10.84 -10.93
N ILE A 87 4.98 9.52 -10.85
CA ILE A 87 5.14 8.80 -9.57
C ILE A 87 6.38 9.31 -8.83
N ARG A 88 7.50 9.50 -9.54
CA ARG A 88 8.74 10.01 -8.95
C ARG A 88 8.56 11.44 -8.41
N ALA A 89 7.96 12.33 -9.20
CA ALA A 89 7.73 13.71 -8.78
C ALA A 89 6.84 13.79 -7.52
N PHE A 90 5.79 12.95 -7.44
CA PHE A 90 4.96 12.90 -6.25
C PHE A 90 5.67 12.26 -5.05
N ALA A 91 6.43 11.18 -5.25
CA ALA A 91 7.21 10.54 -4.19
C ALA A 91 8.26 11.49 -3.58
N GLU A 92 8.90 12.33 -4.40
CA GLU A 92 9.88 13.34 -3.94
C GLU A 92 9.24 14.36 -2.99
N LEU A 93 8.00 14.77 -3.25
CA LEU A 93 7.24 15.69 -2.39
C LEU A 93 7.01 15.10 -0.97
N GLN A 94 6.93 13.78 -0.84
CA GLN A 94 6.60 13.11 0.41
C GLN A 94 7.81 12.84 1.31
N LEU A 95 9.04 13.04 0.82
CA LEU A 95 10.24 12.64 1.55
C LEU A 95 10.51 13.59 2.75
N PRO A 96 10.64 13.07 3.98
CA PRO A 96 11.00 13.90 5.13
C PRO A 96 12.40 14.51 4.97
N ALA A 97 12.58 15.74 5.48
CA ALA A 97 13.87 16.42 5.45
C ALA A 97 14.68 16.20 6.74
N SER A 98 16.00 16.05 6.59
CA SER A 98 16.93 16.17 7.73
C SER A 98 17.01 17.63 8.17
N LYS A 99 16.90 17.89 9.48
CA LYS A 99 16.89 19.24 10.03
C LYS A 99 17.48 19.27 11.44
N SER A 100 18.15 20.36 11.80
CA SER A 100 18.63 20.61 13.15
C SER A 100 18.34 22.04 13.56
N ILE A 101 18.03 22.25 14.83
CA ILE A 101 17.78 23.55 15.45
C ILE A 101 18.53 23.65 16.78
N GLU A 102 18.92 24.86 17.16
CA GLU A 102 19.33 25.16 18.52
C GLU A 102 18.09 25.50 19.34
N LEU A 103 17.72 24.64 20.29
CA LEU A 103 16.50 24.78 21.09
C LEU A 103 16.68 25.81 22.21
N THR A 104 17.86 25.78 22.84
CA THR A 104 18.36 26.80 23.77
C THR A 104 19.87 26.93 23.56
N PRO A 105 20.54 28.02 24.00
CA PRO A 105 21.96 28.23 23.73
C PRO A 105 22.85 27.02 24.08
N GLY A 106 23.46 26.36 23.11
CA GLY A 106 24.28 25.17 23.30
C GLY A 106 23.53 23.84 23.45
N LEU A 107 22.20 23.82 23.32
CA LEU A 107 21.41 22.59 23.12
C LEU A 107 20.91 22.54 21.68
N ARG A 108 21.53 21.67 20.88
CA ARG A 108 21.14 21.41 19.51
C ARG A 108 20.35 20.10 19.43
N VAL A 109 19.18 20.14 18.83
CA VAL A 109 18.33 18.97 18.58
C VAL A 109 17.98 18.90 17.10
N GLY A 110 17.60 17.72 16.63
CA GLY A 110 17.21 17.56 15.23
C GLY A 110 16.80 16.15 14.87
N GLN A 111 16.76 15.92 13.57
CA GLN A 111 16.55 14.62 12.97
C GLN A 111 17.44 14.46 11.73
N ILE A 112 17.95 13.25 11.53
CA ILE A 112 18.54 12.80 10.28
C ILE A 112 17.63 11.76 9.64
N VAL A 113 17.50 11.81 8.33
CA VAL A 113 16.70 10.88 7.53
C VAL A 113 17.65 9.93 6.80
N ARG A 114 17.44 8.63 6.92
CA ARG A 114 18.29 7.59 6.30
C ARG A 114 17.42 6.55 5.59
N PRO A 115 17.78 6.10 4.38
CA PRO A 115 17.05 5.02 3.72
C PRO A 115 17.07 3.73 4.54
N LEU A 116 16.09 2.86 4.27
CA LEU A 116 16.24 1.44 4.55
C LEU A 116 17.35 0.85 3.67
N ASP A 117 17.96 -0.24 4.12
CA ASP A 117 19.08 -0.88 3.43
C ASP A 117 18.57 -1.87 2.37
N THR A 118 17.49 -2.60 2.67
CA THR A 118 16.87 -3.56 1.73
C THR A 118 15.35 -3.53 1.81
N ILE A 119 14.67 -3.51 0.67
CA ILE A 119 13.22 -3.75 0.60
C ILE A 119 12.87 -4.85 -0.38
N CYS A 120 11.72 -5.46 -0.14
CA CYS A 120 11.06 -6.38 -1.07
C CYS A 120 9.74 -5.77 -1.55
N ALA A 121 9.64 -5.56 -2.86
CA ALA A 121 8.40 -5.27 -3.57
C ALA A 121 7.75 -6.60 -3.99
N TYR A 122 6.72 -7.01 -3.25
CA TYR A 122 5.90 -8.15 -3.64
C TYR A 122 4.91 -7.71 -4.73
N VAL A 123 4.99 -8.37 -5.89
CA VAL A 123 4.13 -8.12 -7.05
C VAL A 123 3.34 -9.38 -7.33
N PRO A 124 2.00 -9.37 -7.12
CA PRO A 124 1.16 -10.52 -7.40
C PRO A 124 1.37 -11.02 -8.83
N GLY A 125 1.55 -12.34 -8.97
CA GLY A 125 1.37 -13.03 -10.24
C GLY A 125 -0.03 -13.62 -10.35
N GLY A 126 -0.38 -14.12 -11.54
CA GLY A 126 -1.64 -14.84 -11.75
C GLY A 126 -2.54 -14.20 -12.82
N ARG A 127 -3.81 -13.95 -12.47
CA ARG A 127 -4.89 -13.65 -13.42
C ARG A 127 -4.65 -12.38 -14.25
N TYR A 128 -4.03 -11.36 -13.65
CA TYR A 128 -3.65 -10.11 -14.31
C TYR A 128 -2.21 -9.76 -13.92
N PRO A 129 -1.30 -9.54 -14.88
CA PRO A 129 0.02 -9.02 -14.58
C PRO A 129 -0.10 -7.54 -14.15
N LEU A 130 0.57 -7.15 -13.05
CA LEU A 130 0.50 -5.81 -12.48
C LEU A 130 1.84 -5.06 -12.56
N PRO A 131 2.30 -4.65 -13.76
CA PRO A 131 3.52 -3.86 -13.90
C PRO A 131 3.41 -2.48 -13.23
N SER A 132 2.20 -1.93 -13.07
CA SER A 132 1.97 -0.72 -12.30
C SER A 132 2.39 -0.86 -10.84
N THR A 133 2.15 -2.02 -10.21
CA THR A 133 2.61 -2.28 -8.84
C THR A 133 4.14 -2.30 -8.74
N VAL A 134 4.85 -2.72 -9.78
CA VAL A 134 6.32 -2.58 -9.82
C VAL A 134 6.69 -1.11 -9.73
N MET A 135 6.11 -0.24 -10.56
CA MET A 135 6.37 1.21 -10.53
C MET A 135 6.03 1.82 -9.16
N MET A 136 4.85 1.51 -8.63
CA MET A 136 4.33 2.07 -7.38
C MET A 136 5.08 1.61 -6.13
N THR A 137 5.85 0.52 -6.19
CA THR A 137 6.65 0.04 -5.05
C THR A 137 8.13 0.35 -5.19
N VAL A 138 8.69 0.23 -6.40
CA VAL A 138 10.12 0.45 -6.67
C VAL A 138 10.46 1.94 -6.68
N ILE A 139 9.66 2.80 -7.33
CA ILE A 139 10.01 4.22 -7.50
C ILE A 139 10.10 4.97 -6.17
N PRO A 140 9.15 4.82 -5.21
CA PRO A 140 9.28 5.47 -3.91
C PRO A 140 10.51 4.99 -3.12
N ALA A 141 10.87 3.71 -3.23
CA ALA A 141 12.09 3.17 -2.61
C ALA A 141 13.36 3.80 -3.22
N GLN A 142 13.38 4.01 -4.55
CA GLN A 142 14.48 4.70 -5.22
C GLN A 142 14.59 6.15 -4.79
N VAL A 143 13.46 6.87 -4.71
CA VAL A 143 13.42 8.26 -4.24
C VAL A 143 13.94 8.38 -2.82
N ALA A 144 13.61 7.42 -1.96
CA ALA A 144 14.14 7.36 -0.60
C ALA A 144 15.65 7.03 -0.53
N GLY A 145 16.23 6.50 -1.61
CA GLY A 145 17.65 6.12 -1.71
C GLY A 145 17.96 4.71 -1.20
N VAL A 146 16.99 3.79 -1.23
CA VAL A 146 17.20 2.39 -0.83
C VAL A 146 18.17 1.72 -1.79
N PRO A 147 19.30 1.14 -1.32
CA PRO A 147 20.31 0.57 -2.22
C PRO A 147 19.94 -0.82 -2.74
N ASN A 148 19.25 -1.64 -1.96
CA ASN A 148 18.83 -2.99 -2.38
C ASN A 148 17.31 -3.07 -2.54
N ILE A 149 16.84 -2.94 -3.78
CA ILE A 149 15.42 -3.01 -4.14
C ILE A 149 15.16 -4.34 -4.82
N CYS A 150 14.62 -5.30 -4.07
CA CYS A 150 14.24 -6.61 -4.58
C CYS A 150 12.78 -6.60 -5.03
N VAL A 151 12.48 -7.26 -6.15
CA VAL A 151 11.11 -7.52 -6.62
C VAL A 151 10.88 -9.02 -6.55
N THR A 152 9.73 -9.46 -6.02
CA THR A 152 9.36 -10.87 -6.02
C THR A 152 8.00 -11.07 -6.64
N THR A 153 7.90 -12.05 -7.54
CA THR A 153 6.68 -12.30 -8.32
C THR A 153 6.67 -13.73 -8.89
N PRO A 154 5.59 -14.51 -8.72
CA PRO A 154 5.47 -15.82 -9.35
C PRO A 154 5.02 -15.68 -10.81
N LYS A 155 5.61 -16.45 -11.74
CA LYS A 155 5.23 -16.48 -13.16
C LYS A 155 5.08 -15.09 -13.81
N PRO A 156 6.10 -14.22 -13.75
CA PRO A 156 5.98 -12.86 -14.28
C PRO A 156 5.76 -12.84 -15.79
N SER A 157 5.00 -11.84 -16.25
CA SER A 157 4.91 -11.52 -17.66
C SER A 157 6.17 -10.75 -18.13
N VAL A 158 6.32 -10.61 -19.45
CA VAL A 158 7.38 -9.79 -20.06
C VAL A 158 7.29 -8.35 -19.59
N GLU A 159 6.08 -7.82 -19.41
CA GLU A 159 5.83 -6.46 -18.92
C GLU A 159 6.34 -6.27 -17.49
N ILE A 160 6.14 -7.23 -16.58
CA ILE A 160 6.64 -7.13 -15.20
C ILE A 160 8.18 -7.13 -15.18
N LEU A 161 8.80 -8.09 -15.88
CA LEU A 161 10.27 -8.19 -15.95
C LEU A 161 10.88 -6.97 -16.65
N GLY A 162 10.28 -6.54 -17.76
CA GLY A 162 10.71 -5.38 -18.51
C GLY A 162 10.56 -4.09 -17.70
N THR A 163 9.45 -3.88 -16.99
CA THR A 163 9.30 -2.73 -16.08
C THR A 163 10.31 -2.76 -14.94
N ALA A 164 10.55 -3.93 -14.31
CA ALA A 164 11.57 -4.05 -13.27
C ALA A 164 12.99 -3.73 -13.79
N ALA A 165 13.30 -4.17 -15.01
CA ALA A 165 14.55 -3.86 -15.69
C ALA A 165 14.68 -2.37 -16.05
N LEU A 166 13.64 -1.75 -16.61
CA LEU A 166 13.61 -0.31 -16.94
C LEU A 166 13.81 0.56 -15.72
N LEU A 167 13.25 0.16 -14.58
CA LEU A 167 13.43 0.86 -13.32
C LEU A 167 14.77 0.53 -12.66
N GLY A 168 15.48 -0.53 -13.05
CA GLY A 168 16.73 -0.92 -12.42
C GLY A 168 16.54 -1.52 -11.02
N ALA A 169 15.54 -2.39 -10.85
CA ALA A 169 15.42 -3.20 -9.63
C ALA A 169 16.70 -4.04 -9.43
N THR A 170 17.21 -4.12 -8.20
CA THR A 170 18.50 -4.76 -7.89
C THR A 170 18.48 -6.26 -8.20
N ARG A 171 17.40 -6.95 -7.82
CA ARG A 171 17.19 -8.39 -8.08
C ARG A 171 15.71 -8.68 -8.24
N VAL A 172 15.37 -9.61 -9.14
CA VAL A 172 14.01 -10.11 -9.34
C VAL A 172 13.96 -11.60 -9.00
N PHE A 173 13.00 -12.00 -8.18
CA PHE A 173 12.82 -13.38 -7.71
C PHE A 173 11.49 -13.95 -8.21
N LEU A 174 11.54 -15.21 -8.64
CA LEU A 174 10.44 -15.92 -9.31
C LEU A 174 9.55 -16.70 -8.35
N ILE A 175 9.24 -16.12 -7.19
CA ILE A 175 8.44 -16.75 -6.13
C ILE A 175 7.34 -15.82 -5.65
N GLY A 176 6.22 -16.41 -5.22
CA GLY A 176 5.05 -15.71 -4.69
C GLY A 176 4.59 -16.21 -3.34
N GLY A 177 3.39 -15.80 -2.93
CA GLY A 177 2.71 -16.36 -1.76
C GLY A 177 3.42 -16.13 -0.43
N ALA A 178 3.04 -16.94 0.56
CA ALA A 178 3.54 -16.81 1.92
C ALA A 178 5.02 -17.20 2.07
N HIS A 179 5.51 -18.14 1.25
CA HIS A 179 6.92 -18.55 1.27
C HIS A 179 7.85 -17.44 0.78
N ALA A 180 7.44 -16.63 -0.20
CA ALA A 180 8.18 -15.44 -0.60
C ALA A 180 8.28 -14.41 0.55
N ILE A 181 7.16 -14.13 1.23
CA ILE A 181 7.15 -13.20 2.37
C ILE A 181 8.04 -13.72 3.50
N ALA A 182 7.98 -15.02 3.81
CA ALA A 182 8.84 -15.65 4.81
C ALA A 182 10.33 -15.53 4.45
N ALA A 183 10.67 -15.81 3.19
CA ALA A 183 12.05 -15.77 2.71
C ALA A 183 12.67 -14.38 2.87
N PHE A 184 11.93 -13.31 2.53
CA PHE A 184 12.42 -11.94 2.73
C PHE A 184 12.37 -11.48 4.19
N ALA A 185 11.48 -12.03 5.03
CA ALA A 185 11.43 -11.68 6.45
C ALA A 185 12.61 -12.27 7.23
N PHE A 186 13.00 -13.50 6.92
CA PHE A 186 14.08 -14.21 7.62
C PHE A 186 15.44 -14.07 6.92
N GLY A 187 15.44 -13.91 5.60
CA GLY A 187 16.61 -14.18 4.76
C GLY A 187 16.84 -15.68 4.57
N THR A 188 17.42 -16.04 3.43
CA THR A 188 17.87 -17.41 3.10
C THR A 188 19.27 -17.35 2.50
N GLU A 189 19.80 -18.47 2.02
CA GLU A 189 21.09 -18.55 1.35
C GLU A 189 21.13 -17.68 0.09
N THR A 190 20.03 -17.64 -0.68
CA THR A 190 19.91 -16.85 -1.91
C THR A 190 19.20 -15.51 -1.71
N ILE A 191 18.22 -15.45 -0.81
CA ILE A 191 17.30 -14.31 -0.67
C ILE A 191 17.75 -13.42 0.49
N PRO A 192 18.04 -12.13 0.27
CA PRO A 192 18.44 -11.25 1.35
C PRO A 192 17.27 -11.00 2.32
N ARG A 193 17.57 -10.82 3.60
CA ARG A 193 16.61 -10.30 4.55
C ARG A 193 16.27 -8.84 4.21
N ALA A 194 14.99 -8.53 4.10
CA ALA A 194 14.50 -7.18 3.88
C ALA A 194 14.25 -6.46 5.21
N ASP A 195 14.45 -5.14 5.23
CA ASP A 195 13.97 -4.28 6.33
C ASP A 195 12.46 -4.08 6.24
N ARG A 196 11.92 -4.07 5.01
CA ARG A 196 10.49 -3.90 4.75
C ARG A 196 10.02 -4.65 3.52
N ILE A 197 8.84 -5.26 3.62
CA ILE A 197 8.13 -5.92 2.52
C ILE A 197 6.86 -5.12 2.22
N VAL A 198 6.71 -4.67 0.97
CA VAL A 198 5.59 -3.85 0.50
C VAL A 198 4.88 -4.51 -0.67
N GLY A 199 3.67 -4.04 -0.97
CA GLY A 199 2.88 -4.49 -2.10
C GLY A 199 1.71 -5.39 -1.67
N PRO A 200 0.60 -5.35 -2.42
CA PRO A 200 -0.60 -6.12 -2.12
C PRO A 200 -0.40 -7.60 -2.44
N GLY A 201 -1.29 -8.45 -1.94
CA GLY A 201 -1.31 -9.86 -2.30
C GLY A 201 -2.61 -10.52 -1.89
N ASN A 202 -2.75 -11.80 -2.22
CA ASN A 202 -3.92 -12.59 -1.83
C ASN A 202 -3.98 -12.76 -0.29
N ILE A 203 -5.03 -13.43 0.19
CA ILE A 203 -5.26 -13.64 1.63
C ILE A 203 -4.08 -14.33 2.35
N TYR A 204 -3.33 -15.21 1.68
CA TYR A 204 -2.17 -15.89 2.26
C TYR A 204 -0.96 -14.96 2.41
N VAL A 205 -0.75 -14.06 1.45
CA VAL A 205 0.27 -12.99 1.54
C VAL A 205 -0.10 -12.02 2.66
N ALA A 206 -1.37 -11.60 2.73
CA ALA A 206 -1.85 -10.73 3.81
C ALA A 206 -1.69 -11.39 5.19
N ALA A 207 -2.00 -12.68 5.32
CA ALA A 207 -1.79 -13.46 6.53
C ALA A 207 -0.30 -13.58 6.90
N ALA A 208 0.57 -13.86 5.92
CA ALA A 208 2.02 -13.92 6.15
C ALA A 208 2.58 -12.58 6.64
N LYS A 209 2.24 -11.47 5.98
CA LYS A 209 2.64 -10.12 6.40
C LYS A 209 2.15 -9.80 7.81
N LYS A 210 0.90 -10.16 8.14
CA LYS A 210 0.35 -9.98 9.49
C LYS A 210 1.12 -10.79 10.54
N LEU A 211 1.40 -12.06 10.28
CA LEU A 211 2.10 -12.94 11.21
C LEU A 211 3.57 -12.55 11.43
N LEU A 212 4.17 -11.89 10.44
CA LEU A 212 5.56 -11.42 10.46
C LEU A 212 5.70 -9.95 10.84
N ALA A 213 4.58 -9.26 11.10
CA ALA A 213 4.61 -7.88 11.59
C ALA A 213 5.33 -7.84 12.95
N GLY A 214 6.52 -7.25 12.97
CA GLY A 214 7.42 -7.22 14.12
C GLY A 214 8.76 -7.94 13.89
N GLU A 215 8.79 -8.91 12.99
CA GLU A 215 10.04 -9.53 12.49
C GLU A 215 10.62 -8.73 11.32
N VAL A 216 9.73 -8.19 10.47
CA VAL A 216 10.06 -7.34 9.33
C VAL A 216 9.07 -6.18 9.25
N GLY A 217 9.51 -5.06 8.69
CA GLY A 217 8.59 -3.98 8.35
C GLY A 217 7.59 -4.44 7.29
N ILE A 218 6.34 -4.00 7.42
CA ILE A 218 5.33 -4.10 6.36
C ILE A 218 4.74 -2.72 6.12
N ASP A 219 4.21 -2.48 4.93
CA ASP A 219 3.34 -1.34 4.64
C ASP A 219 2.05 -1.44 5.48
N PHE A 220 1.20 -2.42 5.22
CA PHE A 220 -0.03 -2.70 5.96
C PHE A 220 -0.61 -4.06 5.53
N ILE A 221 -1.63 -4.51 6.25
CA ILE A 221 -2.35 -5.74 5.95
C ILE A 221 -3.47 -5.39 4.98
N ALA A 222 -3.37 -5.89 3.74
CA ALA A 222 -4.41 -5.71 2.75
C ALA A 222 -5.63 -6.59 3.06
N GLY A 223 -6.82 -6.02 2.90
CA GLY A 223 -8.09 -6.70 2.72
C GLY A 223 -8.67 -6.45 1.32
N PRO A 224 -9.95 -6.79 1.09
CA PRO A 224 -10.62 -6.52 -0.19
C PRO A 224 -10.57 -5.03 -0.56
N THR A 225 -10.41 -4.76 -1.85
CA THR A 225 -10.27 -3.41 -2.40
C THR A 225 -11.64 -2.71 -2.55
N GLU A 226 -11.68 -1.39 -2.35
CA GLU A 226 -12.92 -0.64 -2.22
C GLU A 226 -12.89 0.81 -2.75
N ILE A 227 -13.91 1.18 -3.53
CA ILE A 227 -14.18 2.57 -3.93
C ILE A 227 -15.48 3.07 -3.29
N MET A 228 -15.42 4.28 -2.77
CA MET A 228 -16.57 5.08 -2.40
C MET A 228 -16.66 6.33 -3.26
N ILE A 229 -17.83 6.59 -3.84
CA ILE A 229 -18.09 7.75 -4.67
C ILE A 229 -19.17 8.60 -3.99
N ILE A 230 -18.92 9.90 -3.83
CA ILE A 230 -19.92 10.88 -3.37
C ILE A 230 -20.29 11.77 -4.56
N ALA A 231 -21.51 11.63 -5.05
CA ALA A 231 -22.02 12.38 -6.20
C ALA A 231 -23.54 12.53 -6.18
N ASN A 232 -24.05 13.75 -6.39
CA ASN A 232 -25.50 14.03 -6.50
C ASN A 232 -25.93 14.44 -7.91
N GLU A 233 -24.94 14.77 -8.75
CA GLU A 233 -25.09 15.10 -10.15
C GLU A 233 -23.87 14.62 -10.95
N GLY A 234 -23.93 14.79 -12.28
CA GLY A 234 -22.88 14.37 -13.21
C GLY A 234 -23.33 13.26 -14.15
N GLU A 235 -22.39 12.81 -14.98
CA GLU A 235 -22.60 11.82 -16.03
C GLU A 235 -22.70 10.41 -15.43
N PRO A 236 -23.87 9.73 -15.54
CA PRO A 236 -24.06 8.41 -14.94
C PRO A 236 -23.11 7.33 -15.49
N SER A 237 -22.66 7.50 -16.72
CA SER A 237 -21.71 6.58 -17.37
C SER A 237 -20.30 6.65 -16.83
N TRP A 238 -19.89 7.80 -16.31
CA TRP A 238 -18.57 7.95 -15.70
C TRP A 238 -18.57 7.30 -14.31
N ILE A 239 -19.60 7.58 -13.50
CA ILE A 239 -19.76 6.96 -12.18
C ILE A 239 -19.88 5.44 -12.30
N ALA A 240 -20.68 4.94 -13.26
CA ALA A 240 -20.79 3.51 -13.51
C ALA A 240 -19.45 2.88 -13.93
N ALA A 241 -18.65 3.59 -14.73
CA ALA A 241 -17.32 3.12 -15.15
C ALA A 241 -16.35 3.04 -13.97
N ASP A 242 -16.31 4.05 -13.09
CA ASP A 242 -15.48 4.02 -11.88
C ASP A 242 -15.90 2.88 -10.94
N MET A 243 -17.21 2.66 -10.74
CA MET A 243 -17.68 1.53 -9.94
C MET A 243 -17.29 0.18 -10.54
N LEU A 244 -17.26 0.07 -11.87
CA LEU A 244 -16.88 -1.16 -12.57
C LEU A 244 -15.37 -1.38 -12.62
N ALA A 245 -14.58 -0.31 -12.72
CA ALA A 245 -13.12 -0.36 -12.63
C ALA A 245 -12.70 -0.99 -11.30
N GLN A 246 -13.25 -0.52 -10.17
CA GLN A 246 -13.01 -1.14 -8.88
C GLN A 246 -13.51 -2.60 -8.83
N ALA A 247 -14.72 -2.87 -9.35
CA ALA A 247 -15.36 -4.17 -9.24
C ALA A 247 -14.66 -5.28 -10.05
N GLU A 248 -13.93 -4.95 -11.11
CA GLU A 248 -13.25 -5.95 -11.93
C GLU A 248 -11.96 -6.51 -11.30
N HIS A 249 -11.39 -5.83 -10.30
CA HIS A 249 -10.18 -6.27 -9.60
C HIS A 249 -10.34 -7.64 -8.94
N ASP A 250 -11.42 -7.82 -8.17
CA ASP A 250 -11.68 -9.06 -7.43
C ASP A 250 -13.19 -9.22 -7.17
N SER A 251 -13.66 -10.46 -7.10
CA SER A 251 -15.06 -10.75 -6.74
C SER A 251 -15.43 -10.31 -5.32
N ASP A 252 -14.46 -10.08 -4.44
CA ASP A 252 -14.64 -9.56 -3.09
C ASP A 252 -14.54 -8.03 -3.00
N ALA A 253 -14.16 -7.35 -4.09
CA ALA A 253 -14.12 -5.90 -4.18
C ALA A 253 -15.50 -5.27 -3.93
N SER A 254 -15.54 -4.00 -3.50
CA SER A 254 -16.78 -3.25 -3.29
C SER A 254 -16.74 -1.86 -3.91
N ALA A 255 -17.84 -1.50 -4.56
CA ALA A 255 -18.05 -0.15 -5.11
C ALA A 255 -19.34 0.45 -4.54
N ILE A 256 -19.24 1.60 -3.88
CA ILE A 256 -20.37 2.23 -3.20
C ILE A 256 -20.55 3.65 -3.72
N LEU A 257 -21.72 3.95 -4.28
CA LEU A 257 -22.13 5.32 -4.58
C LEU A 257 -23.00 5.85 -3.44
N LEU A 258 -22.61 6.94 -2.81
CA LEU A 258 -23.42 7.72 -1.90
C LEU A 258 -24.05 8.89 -2.67
N THR A 259 -25.37 8.98 -2.67
CA THR A 259 -26.09 10.04 -3.39
C THR A 259 -27.40 10.37 -2.71
N HIS A 260 -27.78 11.64 -2.63
CA HIS A 260 -29.16 12.04 -2.28
C HIS A 260 -30.05 12.21 -3.53
N SER A 261 -29.57 11.79 -4.71
CA SER A 261 -30.28 11.91 -5.98
C SER A 261 -30.79 10.55 -6.48
N ARG A 262 -32.05 10.24 -6.13
CA ARG A 262 -32.76 9.05 -6.64
C ARG A 262 -32.75 8.93 -8.17
N PRO A 263 -32.91 10.02 -8.96
CA PRO A 263 -32.79 9.95 -10.42
C PRO A 263 -31.39 9.55 -10.88
N LEU A 264 -30.33 10.11 -10.26
CA LEU A 264 -28.96 9.73 -10.59
C LEU A 264 -28.71 8.25 -10.29
N ALA A 265 -29.13 7.78 -9.11
CA ALA A 265 -29.01 6.37 -8.71
C ALA A 265 -29.60 5.41 -9.74
N ASN A 266 -30.80 5.71 -10.26
CA ASN A 266 -31.45 4.89 -11.28
C ASN A 266 -30.66 4.86 -12.59
N ARG A 267 -30.14 6.01 -13.03
CA ARG A 267 -29.36 6.10 -14.28
C ARG A 267 -28.01 5.38 -14.16
N VAL A 268 -27.32 5.51 -13.02
CA VAL A 268 -26.06 4.80 -12.76
C VAL A 268 -26.29 3.29 -12.75
N SER A 269 -27.35 2.82 -12.06
CA SER A 269 -27.69 1.39 -12.05
C SER A 269 -27.97 0.83 -13.45
N ALA A 270 -28.63 1.59 -14.33
CA ALA A 270 -28.90 1.17 -15.69
C ALA A 270 -27.61 1.09 -16.53
N GLU A 271 -26.73 2.06 -16.35
CA GLU A 271 -25.47 2.15 -17.09
C GLU A 271 -24.46 1.08 -16.64
N ILE A 272 -24.46 0.68 -15.36
CA ILE A 272 -23.71 -0.48 -14.87
C ILE A 272 -24.09 -1.75 -15.66
N GLU A 273 -25.38 -2.04 -15.83
CA GLU A 273 -25.80 -3.23 -16.59
C GLU A 273 -25.44 -3.15 -18.06
N LYS A 274 -25.53 -1.95 -18.65
CA LYS A 274 -25.14 -1.71 -20.05
C LYS A 274 -23.65 -1.94 -20.26
N GLN A 275 -22.79 -1.44 -19.37
CA GLN A 275 -21.34 -1.61 -19.49
C GLN A 275 -20.90 -3.04 -19.17
N LEU A 276 -21.52 -3.70 -18.18
CA LEU A 276 -21.29 -5.12 -17.89
C LEU A 276 -21.59 -6.05 -19.08
N ALA A 277 -22.49 -5.66 -19.99
CA ALA A 277 -22.83 -6.47 -21.14
C ALA A 277 -21.67 -6.67 -22.13
N THR A 278 -20.71 -5.74 -22.15
CA THR A 278 -19.56 -5.77 -23.08
C THR A 278 -18.20 -5.90 -22.37
N LEU A 279 -18.18 -5.87 -21.03
CA LEU A 279 -16.95 -5.91 -20.26
C LEU A 279 -16.34 -7.33 -20.29
N PRO A 280 -15.07 -7.51 -20.73
CA PRO A 280 -14.44 -8.84 -20.75
C PRO A 280 -14.35 -9.51 -19.38
N THR A 281 -14.23 -8.70 -18.33
CA THR A 281 -14.13 -9.12 -16.91
C THR A 281 -15.50 -9.17 -16.21
N ALA A 282 -16.62 -9.09 -16.97
CA ALA A 282 -17.98 -8.99 -16.44
C ALA A 282 -18.34 -10.05 -15.41
N GLN A 283 -17.81 -11.28 -15.50
CA GLN A 283 -18.09 -12.31 -14.49
C GLN A 283 -17.57 -11.92 -13.10
N THR A 284 -16.36 -11.38 -13.02
CA THR A 284 -15.74 -10.91 -11.77
C THR A 284 -16.46 -9.66 -11.27
N ALA A 285 -16.60 -8.66 -12.15
CA ALA A 285 -17.24 -7.39 -11.82
C ALA A 285 -18.69 -7.59 -11.37
N ARG A 286 -19.47 -8.45 -12.04
CA ARG A 286 -20.85 -8.77 -11.64
C ARG A 286 -20.92 -9.39 -10.25
N ALA A 287 -20.00 -10.31 -9.92
CA ALA A 287 -19.96 -10.92 -8.59
C ALA A 287 -19.71 -9.89 -7.49
N ALA A 288 -18.76 -8.97 -7.69
CA ALA A 288 -18.49 -7.86 -6.79
C ALA A 288 -19.70 -6.91 -6.67
N ILE A 289 -20.26 -6.50 -7.81
CA ILE A 289 -21.42 -5.60 -7.85
C ILE A 289 -22.63 -6.16 -7.10
N GLU A 290 -22.95 -7.45 -7.29
CA GLU A 290 -24.14 -8.06 -6.71
C GLU A 290 -23.97 -8.38 -5.21
N ARG A 291 -22.76 -8.78 -4.78
CA ARG A 291 -22.52 -9.22 -3.41
C ARG A 291 -22.12 -8.06 -2.50
N ASN A 292 -21.29 -7.15 -2.97
CA ASN A 292 -20.47 -6.27 -2.14
C ASN A 292 -20.65 -4.78 -2.44
N SER A 293 -21.37 -4.42 -3.50
CA SER A 293 -21.57 -3.02 -3.91
C SER A 293 -23.00 -2.55 -3.66
N ALA A 294 -23.22 -1.24 -3.65
CA ALA A 294 -24.56 -0.65 -3.65
C ALA A 294 -24.54 0.80 -4.10
N ILE A 295 -25.70 1.30 -4.48
CA ILE A 295 -25.99 2.73 -4.46
C ILE A 295 -26.78 3.00 -3.17
N VAL A 296 -26.24 3.85 -2.31
CA VAL A 296 -26.83 4.19 -1.02
C VAL A 296 -27.43 5.59 -1.11
N LEU A 297 -28.74 5.66 -0.90
CA LEU A 297 -29.47 6.92 -0.81
C LEU A 297 -29.23 7.54 0.56
N VAL A 298 -28.63 8.73 0.55
CA VAL A 298 -28.40 9.56 1.74
C VAL A 298 -29.32 10.77 1.71
N ARG A 299 -29.43 11.48 2.83
CA ARG A 299 -30.27 12.67 3.00
C ARG A 299 -29.56 13.97 2.63
N SER A 300 -28.23 13.98 2.68
CA SER A 300 -27.39 15.16 2.41
C SER A 300 -25.94 14.77 2.15
N ASP A 301 -25.15 15.72 1.64
CA ASP A 301 -23.69 15.59 1.54
C ASP A 301 -23.01 15.37 2.88
N GLU A 302 -23.50 16.02 3.93
CA GLU A 302 -23.01 15.85 5.30
C GLU A 302 -23.15 14.38 5.75
N GLU A 303 -24.29 13.73 5.45
CA GLU A 303 -24.48 12.32 5.76
C GLU A 303 -23.56 11.42 4.91
N ALA A 304 -23.35 11.75 3.62
CA ALA A 304 -22.40 11.02 2.78
C ALA A 304 -20.97 11.10 3.33
N VAL A 305 -20.52 12.31 3.68
CA VAL A 305 -19.20 12.56 4.28
C VAL A 305 -19.06 11.84 5.62
N GLN A 306 -20.10 11.82 6.45
CA GLN A 306 -20.09 11.10 7.72
C GLN A 306 -19.94 9.58 7.50
N ILE A 307 -20.68 9.01 6.55
CA ILE A 307 -20.57 7.59 6.19
C ILE A 307 -19.17 7.27 5.66
N SER A 308 -18.65 8.09 4.74
CA SER A 308 -17.31 7.92 4.18
C SER A 308 -16.23 7.95 5.26
N ASN A 309 -16.24 8.97 6.12
CA ASN A 309 -15.33 9.06 7.26
C ASN A 309 -15.47 7.87 8.23
N ASN A 310 -16.68 7.34 8.41
CA ASN A 310 -16.89 6.19 9.28
C ASN A 310 -16.27 4.90 8.73
N LEU A 311 -16.32 4.74 7.41
CA LEU A 311 -15.75 3.60 6.71
C LEU A 311 -14.25 3.71 6.53
N ALA A 312 -13.76 4.91 6.21
CA ALA A 312 -12.39 5.18 5.81
C ALA A 312 -12.00 4.33 4.57
N PRO A 313 -12.57 4.64 3.40
CA PRO A 313 -12.38 3.85 2.19
C PRO A 313 -10.93 3.90 1.69
N GLU A 314 -10.53 2.88 0.94
CA GLU A 314 -9.28 2.86 0.18
C GLU A 314 -9.27 4.00 -0.85
N HIS A 315 -10.24 3.99 -1.76
CA HIS A 315 -10.45 5.03 -2.77
C HIS A 315 -11.70 5.86 -2.45
N LEU A 316 -11.56 7.19 -2.40
CA LEU A 316 -12.69 8.11 -2.27
C LEU A 316 -12.76 9.04 -3.49
N SER A 317 -13.82 8.96 -4.27
CA SER A 317 -14.13 9.95 -5.31
C SER A 317 -15.16 10.96 -4.80
N ILE A 318 -14.84 12.25 -4.87
CA ILE A 318 -15.77 13.34 -4.55
C ILE A 318 -15.98 14.20 -5.80
N HIS A 319 -17.23 14.34 -6.24
CA HIS A 319 -17.54 15.16 -7.42
C HIS A 319 -17.52 16.67 -7.10
N ASP A 320 -17.85 17.05 -5.87
CA ASP A 320 -17.72 18.41 -5.36
C ASP A 320 -16.44 18.57 -4.53
N ALA A 321 -15.54 19.43 -4.98
CA ALA A 321 -14.29 19.72 -4.30
C ALA A 321 -14.46 20.42 -2.95
N SER A 322 -15.61 21.06 -2.70
CA SER A 322 -15.90 21.73 -1.43
C SER A 322 -15.89 20.76 -0.24
N LEU A 323 -16.26 19.50 -0.49
CA LEU A 323 -16.33 18.42 0.51
C LEU A 323 -14.95 18.00 1.04
N LEU A 324 -13.86 18.31 0.32
CA LEU A 324 -12.51 17.85 0.66
C LEU A 324 -12.12 18.24 2.09
N SER A 325 -12.51 19.43 2.53
CA SER A 325 -12.18 19.96 3.86
C SER A 325 -12.82 19.18 5.01
N GLU A 326 -13.86 18.38 4.73
CA GLU A 326 -14.58 17.57 5.71
C GLU A 326 -14.14 16.09 5.72
N ILE A 327 -13.32 15.69 4.73
CA ILE A 327 -12.76 14.35 4.65
C ILE A 327 -11.62 14.21 5.67
N ARG A 328 -11.78 13.26 6.60
CA ARG A 328 -10.80 12.93 7.63
C ARG A 328 -10.06 11.63 7.33
N HIS A 329 -10.73 10.69 6.65
CA HIS A 329 -10.19 9.35 6.42
C HIS A 329 -10.49 8.85 5.00
N ALA A 330 -9.44 8.65 4.22
CA ALA A 330 -9.44 7.98 2.92
C ALA A 330 -8.00 7.56 2.60
N GLY A 331 -7.81 6.45 1.88
CA GLY A 331 -6.48 6.06 1.42
C GLY A 331 -5.96 7.05 0.38
N SER A 332 -6.77 7.32 -0.64
CA SER A 332 -6.56 8.34 -1.67
C SER A 332 -7.88 9.02 -2.02
N VAL A 333 -7.83 10.30 -2.40
CA VAL A 333 -9.00 11.11 -2.77
C VAL A 333 -8.89 11.60 -4.20
N PHE A 334 -9.91 11.33 -4.99
CA PHE A 334 -10.08 11.78 -6.36
C PHE A 334 -11.09 12.92 -6.40
N ILE A 335 -10.71 14.07 -6.98
CA ILE A 335 -11.47 15.31 -6.85
C ILE A 335 -12.01 15.75 -8.21
N GLY A 336 -13.34 15.80 -8.30
CA GLY A 336 -14.08 16.20 -9.48
C GLY A 336 -14.39 15.05 -10.43
N PRO A 337 -15.37 15.22 -11.33
CA PRO A 337 -15.88 14.15 -12.19
C PRO A 337 -14.92 13.68 -13.29
N ARG A 338 -13.74 14.30 -13.42
CA ARG A 338 -12.72 13.97 -14.43
C ARG A 338 -11.49 13.29 -13.83
N SER A 339 -11.61 12.80 -12.60
CA SER A 339 -10.54 12.14 -11.87
C SER A 339 -10.92 10.69 -11.59
N PRO A 340 -10.93 9.81 -12.62
CA PRO A 340 -11.26 8.40 -12.42
C PRO A 340 -10.19 7.70 -11.59
N GLU A 341 -10.58 6.65 -10.87
CA GLU A 341 -9.67 5.82 -10.04
C GLU A 341 -8.46 5.34 -10.85
N ALA A 342 -8.70 4.88 -12.08
CA ALA A 342 -7.67 4.40 -13.00
C ALA A 342 -6.56 5.45 -13.28
N ALA A 343 -6.85 6.75 -13.22
CA ALA A 343 -5.80 7.76 -13.36
C ALA A 343 -4.82 7.71 -12.16
N GLY A 344 -5.32 7.43 -10.96
CA GLY A 344 -4.55 7.15 -9.74
C GLY A 344 -3.71 5.89 -9.87
N ASP A 345 -4.34 4.80 -10.33
CA ASP A 345 -3.70 3.49 -10.38
C ASP A 345 -2.50 3.40 -11.32
N TYR A 346 -2.47 4.26 -12.34
CA TYR A 346 -1.49 4.15 -13.41
C TYR A 346 -0.52 5.33 -13.50
N ALA A 347 -1.00 6.57 -13.54
CA ALA A 347 -0.19 7.63 -14.16
C ALA A 347 -0.26 9.02 -13.51
N SER A 348 -1.19 9.31 -12.60
CA SER A 348 -1.32 10.66 -12.03
C SER A 348 -0.22 11.03 -11.04
N GLY A 349 0.42 10.03 -10.40
CA GLY A 349 1.56 10.21 -9.50
C GLY A 349 1.36 9.62 -8.09
N PRO A 350 0.23 9.88 -7.40
CA PRO A 350 -0.07 9.24 -6.12
C PRO A 350 -0.01 7.71 -6.18
N ASN A 351 0.26 7.10 -5.03
CA ASN A 351 0.51 5.66 -4.95
C ASN A 351 -0.80 4.86 -4.83
N HIS A 352 -0.92 3.79 -5.62
CA HIS A 352 -2.10 2.91 -5.59
C HIS A 352 -2.02 1.76 -4.58
N VAL A 353 -0.88 1.61 -3.89
CA VAL A 353 -0.77 0.65 -2.79
C VAL A 353 -1.39 1.33 -1.58
N LEU A 354 -2.70 1.08 -1.40
CA LEU A 354 -3.54 1.83 -0.47
C LEU A 354 -4.10 0.97 0.67
N PRO A 355 -4.31 1.56 1.86
CA PRO A 355 -4.86 0.86 2.99
C PRO A 355 -6.36 0.57 2.76
N THR A 356 -6.75 -0.70 2.83
CA THR A 356 -8.15 -1.13 2.65
C THR A 356 -8.81 -1.50 3.97
N SER A 357 -10.11 -1.82 3.95
CA SER A 357 -10.84 -2.35 5.11
C SER A 357 -10.81 -1.43 6.34
N GLY A 358 -10.81 -0.12 6.10
CA GLY A 358 -10.81 0.92 7.15
C GLY A 358 -9.46 1.24 7.75
N VAL A 359 -8.35 0.68 7.25
CA VAL A 359 -6.98 1.02 7.69
C VAL A 359 -6.63 2.48 7.35
N ALA A 360 -7.34 3.10 6.40
CA ALA A 360 -7.21 4.52 6.07
C ALA A 360 -7.50 5.48 7.24
N ARG A 361 -8.03 4.99 8.37
CA ARG A 361 -8.20 5.79 9.60
C ARG A 361 -6.90 6.22 10.25
N ILE A 362 -5.83 5.47 10.03
CA ILE A 362 -4.57 5.65 10.75
C ILE A 362 -3.39 5.96 9.81
N ARG A 363 -3.57 5.81 8.50
CA ARG A 363 -2.54 6.11 7.49
C ARG A 363 -3.14 6.35 6.11
N GLY A 364 -2.37 6.98 5.23
CA GLY A 364 -2.63 6.99 3.78
C GLY A 364 -1.93 5.83 3.06
N GLY A 365 -1.88 5.94 1.73
CA GLY A 365 -1.14 5.02 0.86
C GLY A 365 0.35 4.91 1.14
N LEU A 366 0.98 3.96 0.46
CA LEU A 366 2.43 3.81 0.46
C LEU A 366 3.09 5.11 -0.05
N SER A 367 4.16 5.53 0.62
CA SER A 367 4.86 6.79 0.34
C SER A 367 6.37 6.60 0.38
N ALA A 368 7.13 7.56 -0.16
CA ALA A 368 8.60 7.54 0.00
C ALA A 368 9.04 7.57 1.48
N ALA A 369 8.23 8.15 2.37
CA ALA A 369 8.48 8.17 3.81
C ALA A 369 8.43 6.77 4.45
N ASP A 370 7.75 5.79 3.83
CA ASP A 370 7.76 4.40 4.27
C ASP A 370 9.10 3.69 3.99
N PHE A 371 10.03 4.33 3.29
CA PHE A 371 11.32 3.74 2.93
C PHE A 371 12.51 4.39 3.64
N VAL A 372 12.24 5.20 4.68
CA VAL A 372 13.28 5.87 5.48
C VAL A 372 13.08 5.66 6.98
N LYS A 373 14.19 5.80 7.72
CA LYS A 373 14.29 5.94 9.17
C LYS A 373 14.49 7.43 9.49
N VAL A 374 13.65 7.99 10.34
CA VAL A 374 13.84 9.34 10.91
C VAL A 374 14.46 9.17 12.30
N ILE A 375 15.72 9.58 12.43
CA ILE A 375 16.55 9.34 13.62
C ILE A 375 16.76 10.67 14.33
N SER A 376 16.30 10.78 15.57
CA SER A 376 16.51 11.99 16.40
C SER A 376 17.98 12.17 16.76
N THR A 377 18.43 13.42 16.78
CA THR A 377 19.77 13.80 17.22
C THR A 377 19.68 14.84 18.35
N GLN A 378 20.57 14.72 19.33
CA GLN A 378 20.75 15.72 20.37
C GLN A 378 22.24 15.92 20.68
N GLU A 379 22.63 17.16 20.90
CA GLU A 379 23.99 17.58 21.18
C GLU A 379 23.96 18.71 22.22
N PHE A 380 24.80 18.57 23.24
CA PHE A 380 24.90 19.50 24.36
C PHE A 380 26.32 20.09 24.43
N THR A 381 26.42 21.40 24.62
CA THR A 381 27.59 22.00 25.25
C THR A 381 27.57 21.74 26.75
N GLY A 382 28.72 21.91 27.41
CA GLY A 382 28.82 21.79 28.87
C GLY A 382 27.86 22.73 29.61
N ASP A 383 27.78 24.00 29.19
CA ASP A 383 26.88 24.99 29.79
C ASP A 383 25.41 24.61 29.64
N ALA A 384 25.02 24.06 28.48
CA ALA A 384 23.65 23.60 28.28
C ALA A 384 23.29 22.40 29.15
N LEU A 385 24.23 21.44 29.30
CA LEU A 385 24.04 20.29 30.18
C LEU A 385 23.95 20.72 31.65
N ASN A 386 24.83 21.64 32.09
CA ASN A 386 24.80 22.22 33.43
C ASN A 386 23.43 22.83 33.78
N ARG A 387 22.82 23.58 32.84
CA ARG A 387 21.49 24.18 33.05
C ARG A 387 20.36 23.15 33.17
N LEU A 388 20.42 22.03 32.44
CA LEU A 388 19.40 20.97 32.52
C LEU A 388 19.68 19.91 33.58
N ALA A 389 20.88 19.84 34.14
CA ALA A 389 21.26 18.82 35.09
C ALA A 389 20.31 18.69 36.30
N PRO A 390 19.87 19.79 36.96
CA PRO A 390 18.92 19.68 38.06
C PRO A 390 17.60 19.02 37.64
N THR A 391 17.10 19.37 36.46
CA THR A 391 15.88 18.76 35.88
C THR A 391 16.08 17.27 35.63
N ILE A 392 17.15 16.89 34.92
CA ILE A 392 17.39 15.50 34.52
C ILE A 392 17.61 14.61 35.75
N THR A 393 18.46 15.05 36.68
CA THR A 393 18.79 14.27 37.89
C THR A 393 17.61 14.13 38.85
N THR A 394 16.77 15.17 38.99
CA THR A 394 15.55 15.12 39.80
C THR A 394 14.57 14.09 39.25
N LEU A 395 14.29 14.14 37.95
CA LEU A 395 13.39 13.18 37.29
C LEU A 395 13.94 11.76 37.40
N ALA A 396 15.21 11.56 37.06
CA ALA A 396 15.86 10.25 37.14
C ALA A 396 15.78 9.65 38.56
N ARG A 397 16.00 10.44 39.61
CA ARG A 397 15.91 9.94 41.00
C ARG A 397 14.47 9.70 41.45
N ALA A 398 13.52 10.52 41.02
CA ALA A 398 12.10 10.29 41.28
C ALA A 398 11.61 8.96 40.66
N GLU A 399 12.19 8.57 39.53
CA GLU A 399 11.94 7.28 38.86
C GLU A 399 12.78 6.12 39.44
N GLY A 400 13.65 6.37 40.43
CA GLY A 400 14.55 5.37 41.01
C GLY A 400 15.74 4.98 40.11
N LEU A 401 16.01 5.76 39.05
CA LEU A 401 17.06 5.52 38.06
C LEU A 401 18.36 6.26 38.41
N GLU A 402 19.01 5.89 39.51
CA GLU A 402 20.22 6.57 40.02
C GLU A 402 21.38 6.60 39.00
N ALA A 403 21.54 5.55 38.19
CA ALA A 403 22.57 5.52 37.14
C ALA A 403 22.34 6.60 36.06
N HIS A 404 21.08 6.94 35.74
CA HIS A 404 20.76 8.01 34.79
C HIS A 404 21.18 9.37 35.36
N ALA A 405 20.87 9.65 36.64
CA ALA A 405 21.29 10.88 37.31
C ALA A 405 22.82 11.03 37.33
N ARG A 406 23.53 9.99 37.77
CA ARG A 406 25.00 9.99 37.83
C ARG A 406 25.65 10.20 36.47
N SER A 407 25.04 9.70 35.40
CA SER A 407 25.57 9.89 34.04
C SER A 407 25.66 11.37 33.65
N VAL A 408 24.76 12.23 34.17
CA VAL A 408 24.83 13.67 33.95
C VAL A 408 25.88 14.30 34.88
N GLU A 409 25.85 13.96 36.17
CA GLU A 409 26.71 14.56 37.19
C GLU A 409 28.21 14.39 36.91
N VAL A 410 28.64 13.23 36.41
CA VAL A 410 30.06 12.98 36.05
C VAL A 410 30.56 13.81 34.86
N ARG A 411 29.66 14.50 34.14
CA ARG A 411 30.02 15.41 33.04
C ARG A 411 30.07 16.87 33.48
N LEU A 412 29.65 17.17 34.71
CA LEU A 412 29.71 18.51 35.32
C LEU A 412 30.92 18.68 36.24
N SER A 413 31.64 17.57 36.51
CA SER A 413 32.82 17.50 37.40
C SER A 413 34.10 17.99 36.75
#